data_AF-A0A2S9VZZ6-F1
#
_entry.id   AF-A0A2S9VZZ6-F1
#
_cell.length_a   1.000
_cell.length_b   1.000
_cell.length_c   1.000
_cell.angle_alpha   90.00
_cell.angle_beta   90.00
_cell.angle_gamma   90.00
#
_symmetry.space_group_name_H-M   'P 1'
#
loop_
_entity.id
_entity.type
_entity.pdbx_description
1 polymer ?
#
loop_
_entity_poly.entity_id
_entity_poly.type
_entity_poly.pdbx_seq_one_letter_code
_entity_poly.pdbx_strand_id
1 'polypeptide(L)' 'MSEATSEVTQREMVRIISQFRKQGFKGNYLSFQHVADEGASYFVVMGDENNGNQGLFKIDLLTGEIAFQYMLDEDHVVSK' A
#
# COMPACT_ATOMS: atom_id res chain seq x y z
N MET A 1 -13.29 7.07 22.15
CA MET A 1 -13.42 7.49 20.75
C MET A 1 -12.90 6.31 19.94
N SER A 2 -13.80 5.49 19.37
CA SER A 2 -13.41 4.27 18.67
C SER A 2 -12.91 4.63 17.27
N GLU A 3 -11.60 4.70 17.09
CA GLU A 3 -11.00 4.64 15.76
C GLU A 3 -11.30 3.24 15.20
N ALA A 4 -12.32 3.15 14.35
CA ALA A 4 -12.44 2.03 13.44
C ALA A 4 -11.26 2.14 12.47
N THR A 5 -10.09 1.66 12.88
CA THR A 5 -9.03 1.30 11.95
C THR A 5 -9.64 0.28 11.02
N SER A 6 -9.96 0.71 9.80
CA SER A 6 -10.30 -0.16 8.67
C SER A 6 -9.10 -1.07 8.39
N GLU A 7 -8.98 -2.11 9.21
CA GLU A 7 -7.85 -3.03 9.22
C GLU A 7 -7.93 -3.89 7.97
N VAL A 8 -6.89 -3.85 7.15
CA VAL A 8 -6.79 -4.69 5.95
C VAL A 8 -6.65 -6.14 6.41
N THR A 9 -7.53 -7.02 5.94
CA THR A 9 -7.50 -8.42 6.35
C THR A 9 -6.31 -9.15 5.74
N GLN A 10 -5.85 -10.24 6.37
CA GLN A 10 -4.76 -11.07 5.83
C GLN A 10 -5.05 -11.57 4.40
N ARG A 11 -6.31 -11.88 4.10
CA ARG A 11 -6.73 -12.31 2.76
C ARG A 11 -6.55 -11.21 1.72
N GLU A 12 -6.86 -9.97 2.09
CA GLU A 12 -6.65 -8.79 1.23
C GLU A 12 -5.15 -8.51 1.07
N MET A 13 -4.37 -8.56 2.15
CA MET A 13 -2.91 -8.41 2.07
C MET A 13 -2.28 -9.39 1.07
N VAL A 14 -2.65 -10.69 1.15
CA VAL A 14 -2.14 -11.71 0.22
C VAL A 14 -2.54 -11.40 -1.23
N ARG A 15 -3.76 -10.93 -1.47
CA ARG A 15 -4.23 -10.54 -2.80
C ARG A 15 -3.46 -9.34 -3.33
N ILE A 16 -3.28 -8.32 -2.52
CA ILE A 16 -2.49 -7.12 -2.84
C ILE A 16 -1.06 -7.52 -3.23
N ILE A 17 -0.36 -8.25 -2.36
CA ILE A 17 1.02 -8.70 -2.61
C ILE A 17 1.11 -9.53 -3.90
N SER A 18 0.12 -10.39 -4.15
CA SER A 18 0.07 -11.17 -5.39
C SER A 18 -0.03 -10.29 -6.64
N GLN A 19 -0.83 -9.23 -6.62
CA GLN A 19 -0.97 -8.30 -7.74
C GLN A 19 0.32 -7.52 -8.01
N PHE A 20 0.94 -6.97 -6.95
CA PHE A 20 2.21 -6.26 -7.08
C PHE A 20 3.31 -7.17 -7.67
N ARG A 21 3.44 -8.41 -7.17
CA ARG A 21 4.41 -9.38 -7.70
C ARG A 21 4.15 -9.75 -9.16
N LYS A 22 2.88 -9.87 -9.58
CA LYS A 22 2.53 -10.14 -10.99
C LYS A 22 2.97 -9.03 -11.93
N GLN A 23 2.98 -7.79 -11.46
CA GLN A 23 3.45 -6.63 -12.24
C GLN A 23 4.96 -6.38 -12.12
N GLY A 24 5.69 -7.24 -11.42
CA GLY A 24 7.15 -7.18 -11.33
C GLY A 24 7.69 -6.30 -10.21
N PHE A 25 6.83 -5.77 -9.33
CA PHE A 25 7.27 -5.04 -8.14
C PHE A 25 7.99 -5.98 -7.17
N LYS A 26 9.14 -5.53 -6.66
CA LYS A 26 9.98 -6.24 -5.68
C LYS A 26 10.32 -5.28 -4.56
N GLY A 27 10.16 -5.74 -3.31
CA GLY A 27 10.39 -4.94 -2.13
C GLY A 27 9.64 -5.48 -0.92
N ASN A 28 9.83 -4.81 0.21
CA ASN A 28 9.17 -5.10 1.48
C ASN A 28 7.85 -4.33 1.56
N TYR A 29 6.78 -5.02 1.92
CA TYR A 29 5.48 -4.39 2.14
C TYR A 29 5.38 -3.98 3.62
N LEU A 30 5.36 -2.68 3.88
CA LEU A 30 5.51 -2.12 5.23
C LEU A 30 4.17 -1.78 5.88
N SER A 31 3.21 -1.28 5.09
CA SER A 31 1.90 -0.89 5.58
C SER A 31 0.84 -1.09 4.51
N PHE A 32 -0.38 -1.39 4.95
CA PHE A 32 -1.57 -1.53 4.13
C PHE A 32 -2.73 -0.77 4.78
N GLN A 33 -3.48 -0.01 3.99
CA GLN A 33 -4.63 0.74 4.48
C GLN A 33 -5.75 0.72 3.45
N HIS A 34 -7.00 0.58 3.90
CA HIS A 34 -8.17 0.79 3.04
C HIS A 34 -8.28 2.26 2.63
N VAL A 35 -8.60 2.51 1.37
CA VAL A 35 -9.00 3.85 0.93
C VAL A 35 -10.47 4.05 1.29
N ALA A 36 -10.76 5.06 2.11
CA ALA A 36 -12.12 5.36 2.52
C ALA A 36 -13.02 5.61 1.30
N ASP A 37 -14.24 5.08 1.34
CA ASP A 37 -15.28 5.25 0.32
C ASP A 37 -14.96 4.73 -1.10
N GLU A 38 -13.85 4.00 -1.28
CA GLU A 38 -13.43 3.46 -2.58
C GLU A 38 -13.49 1.91 -2.66
N GLY A 39 -14.13 1.26 -1.70
CA GLY A 39 -14.44 -0.17 -1.75
C GLY A 39 -13.21 -1.07 -1.72
N ALA A 40 -12.74 -1.51 -2.89
CA ALA A 40 -11.63 -2.46 -3.05
C ALA A 40 -10.28 -1.77 -3.36
N SER A 41 -10.17 -0.49 -2.99
CA SER A 41 -8.96 0.31 -3.14
C SER A 41 -8.14 0.33 -1.85
N TYR A 42 -6.82 0.20 -1.99
CA TYR A 42 -5.89 0.12 -0.87
C TYR A 42 -4.67 1.00 -1.11
N PHE A 43 -4.21 1.66 -0.06
CA PHE A 43 -2.86 2.21 0.01
C PHE A 43 -1.89 1.15 0.50
N VAL A 44 -0.72 1.11 -0.13
CA VAL A 44 0.35 0.17 0.16
C VAL A 44 1.66 0.95 0.23
N VAL A 45 2.34 0.86 1.36
CA VAL A 45 3.70 1.36 1.50
C VAL A 45 4.66 0.22 1.19
N MET A 46 5.47 0.39 0.16
CA MET A 46 6.56 -0.52 -0.15
C MET A 46 7.91 0.13 0.06
N GLY A 47 8.82 -0.57 0.71
CA GLY A 47 10.24 -0.20 0.81
C GLY A 47 11.09 -0.99 -0.17
N ASP A 48 12.06 -0.32 -0.80
CA ASP A 48 13.15 -0.99 -1.49
C ASP A 48 14.14 -1.56 -0.47
N GLU A 49 14.49 -2.83 -0.66
CA GLU A 49 15.36 -3.61 0.23
C GLU A 49 16.79 -3.05 0.32
N ASN A 50 17.24 -2.25 -0.66
CA ASN A 50 18.66 -1.91 -0.82
C ASN A 50 19.03 -0.50 -0.38
N ASN A 51 18.09 0.43 -0.36
CA ASN A 51 18.37 1.87 -0.23
C ASN A 51 17.47 2.59 0.79
N GLY A 52 16.59 1.86 1.48
CA GLY A 52 15.71 2.42 2.51
C GLY A 52 14.61 3.33 1.99
N ASN A 53 14.53 3.54 0.67
CA ASN A 53 13.50 4.34 0.04
C ASN A 53 12.14 3.65 0.15
N GLN A 54 11.12 4.43 0.49
CA GLN A 54 9.75 3.95 0.56
C GLN A 54 8.89 4.67 -0.46
N GLY A 55 7.92 3.96 -1.05
CA GLY A 55 6.95 4.51 -1.97
C GLY A 55 5.54 4.19 -1.52
N LEU A 56 4.65 5.17 -1.62
CA LEU A 56 3.22 4.97 -1.47
C LEU A 56 2.60 4.61 -2.83
N PHE A 57 1.87 3.52 -2.83
CA PHE A 57 1.13 3.02 -3.98
C PHE A 57 -0.35 2.92 -3.63
N LYS A 58 -1.20 3.10 -4.63
CA LYS A 58 -2.62 2.79 -4.56
C LYS A 58 -2.89 1.59 -5.47
N ILE A 59 -3.68 0.63 -4.99
CA ILE A 59 -4.12 -0.51 -5.79
C ILE A 59 -5.63 -0.66 -5.70
N ASP A 60 -6.28 -0.93 -6.83
CA ASP A 60 -7.67 -1.40 -6.88
C ASP A 60 -7.64 -2.92 -7.12
N LEU A 61 -8.21 -3.71 -6.20
CA LEU A 61 -8.21 -5.18 -6.31
C LEU A 61 -9.24 -5.72 -7.31
N LEU A 62 -10.24 -4.93 -7.72
CA LEU A 62 -11.23 -5.30 -8.74
C LEU A 62 -10.61 -5.18 -10.14
N THR A 63 -9.92 -4.08 -10.41
CA THR A 63 -9.27 -3.83 -11.71
C THR A 63 -7.86 -4.42 -11.78
N GLY A 64 -7.20 -4.57 -10.63
CA GLY A 64 -5.79 -4.93 -10.54
C GLY A 64 -4.84 -3.78 -10.89
N GLU A 65 -5.35 -2.56 -11.06
CA GLU A 65 -4.55 -1.39 -11.39
C GLU A 65 -3.71 -0.94 -10.19
N ILE A 66 -2.43 -0.67 -10.42
CA ILE A 66 -1.50 -0.16 -9.41
C ILE A 66 -1.00 1.21 -9.88
N ALA A 67 -1.23 2.22 -9.05
CA ALA A 67 -0.82 3.60 -9.30
C ALA A 67 0.18 4.06 -8.24
N PHE A 68 1.38 4.46 -8.68
CA PHE A 68 2.33 5.15 -7.81
C PHE A 68 1.78 6.51 -7.40
N GLN A 69 1.90 6.85 -6.11
CA GLN A 69 1.44 8.13 -5.57
C GLN A 69 2.63 9.08 -5.37
N TYR A 70 3.52 8.77 -4.43
CA TYR A 70 4.73 9.55 -4.13
C TYR A 70 5.74 8.74 -3.31
N MET A 71 6.98 9.24 -3.25
CA MET A 71 8.03 8.69 -2.39
C MET A 71 7.84 9.19 -0.96
N LEU A 72 8.04 8.31 0.02
CA LEU A 72 8.17 8.66 1.42
C LEU A 72 9.67 8.83 1.70
N ASP A 73 10.18 10.05 1.53
CA ASP A 73 11.51 10.45 1.95
C ASP A 73 11.47 11.09 3.36
N GLU A 74 12.64 11.30 3.97
CA GLU A 74 12.77 11.88 5.32
C GLU A 74 12.12 13.27 5.47
N ASP A 75 11.80 13.95 4.36
CA ASP A 75 11.14 15.26 4.35
C ASP A 75 9.61 15.18 4.30
N HIS A 76 9.01 14.02 3.99
CA HIS A 76 7.56 13.83 3.92
C HIS A 76 7.07 12.83 4.97
N VAL A 77 7.15 13.25 6.23
CA VAL A 77 6.43 12.59 7.32
C VAL A 77 4.93 12.79 7.10
N VAL A 78 4.19 11.71 6.83
CA VAL A 78 2.72 11.69 6.96
C VAL A 78 2.44 12.10 8.40
N SER A 79 2.04 13.36 8.60
CA SER A 79 1.90 13.95 9.92
C SER A 79 0.83 13.18 10.71
N LYS A 80 1.19 12.90 11.97
CA LYS A 80 0.42 12.19 12.99
C LYS A 80 -1.00 12.72 13.18
#